data_AF-A0A6J3M2J7-F1
#
_entry.id   AF-A0A6J3M2J7-F1
#
_cell.length_a   1.000
_cell.length_b   1.000
_cell.length_c   1.000
_cell.angle_alpha   90.00
_cell.angle_beta   90.00
_cell.angle_gamma   90.00
#
_symmetry.space_group_name_H-M   'P 1'
#
loop_
_entity.id
_entity.type
_entity.pdbx_description
1 polymer ?
#
loop_
_entity_poly.entity_id
_entity_poly.type
_entity_poly.pdbx_seq_one_letter_code
_entity_poly.pdbx_strand_id
1 'polypeptide(L)'
;MLNFIRGNFLTFTAGVLLIGPFLFAYYLLGVVISAPLLLVRSSPPDPYFHLLVPSPATNGNVCRSFLSARILGYPDPIFVGWDEKDQFSESEAYRFKIGQTLNYLKNLPAKADTDIVLVLDVADVWLQLRPDVLIKRYYDVLDRANDRLKKDRVHGKLFAGADVSQQIVFGADKLCAPQKESDPACWAVPESTLSEFAFGPQTDKGELEVRRPRWLNSGTIMGPAAAMRDMFEGAMDVLHAVDREEREGHPSDQFYFSEIFAEQELNRHKLRNNSFEAAHPELPKIPDMKRTEYHITLDYESELFQVFARYENHITFMRHQDTTPASLSHSSDGRMPRPDELRLSPDVKKSDPPYTGSNGKDGLPFRTDWVRSILGVNTVTGLPIPVMHLTNNEQFRDAMWGRMWFQGSKDYGKRLFKAAAERLKAKPEHTFVQVGSIKYHPASFRLSEYRDERQGGVWTSTNEWMPFDDVCGDFDDALYPEYDKGWFDVGFPTDELDESSDADKDKGDDKKEDGDDQENQDEQSDDEEQHVDGEIPGDFGLAAGEKPEDEQEEAFPFAETVETIVESGEKRRRRRRSSGIV
;
A
#
# COMPACT_ATOMS: atom_id res chain seq x y z
N MET A 1 67.62 58.28 -30.42
CA MET A 1 66.92 57.34 -29.52
C MET A 1 65.52 57.82 -29.10
N LEU A 2 65.34 59.11 -28.71
CA LEU A 2 64.04 59.63 -28.26
C LEU A 2 62.91 59.63 -29.32
N ASN A 3 63.21 59.85 -30.61
CA ASN A 3 62.18 59.91 -31.66
C ASN A 3 61.63 58.53 -32.06
N PHE A 4 62.42 57.46 -31.88
CA PHE A 4 61.97 56.09 -32.17
C PHE A 4 61.00 55.56 -31.11
N ILE A 5 61.18 55.98 -29.85
CA ILE A 5 60.30 55.62 -28.74
C ILE A 5 58.95 56.35 -28.83
N ARG A 6 58.93 57.62 -29.27
CA ARG A 6 57.69 58.38 -29.48
C ARG A 6 56.83 57.87 -30.63
N GLY A 7 57.45 57.44 -31.74
CA GLY A 7 56.72 56.89 -32.89
C GLY A 7 56.01 55.57 -32.57
N ASN A 8 56.68 54.67 -31.84
CA ASN A 8 56.12 53.38 -31.46
C ASN A 8 55.07 53.48 -30.33
N PHE A 9 55.17 54.49 -29.47
CA PHE A 9 54.15 54.71 -28.43
C PHE A 9 52.84 55.23 -29.04
N LEU A 10 52.91 56.14 -30.03
CA LEU A 10 51.72 56.69 -30.69
C LEU A 10 50.95 55.62 -31.48
N THR A 11 51.66 54.76 -32.22
CA THR A 11 51.05 53.67 -32.99
C THR A 11 50.44 52.60 -32.10
N PHE A 12 51.07 52.30 -30.96
CA PHE A 12 50.52 51.37 -29.98
C PHE A 12 49.25 51.92 -29.31
N THR A 13 49.24 53.20 -28.91
CA THR A 13 48.02 53.83 -28.36
C THR A 13 46.88 53.91 -29.37
N ALA A 14 47.17 54.17 -30.64
CA ALA A 14 46.16 54.19 -31.69
C ALA A 14 45.56 52.80 -31.95
N GLY A 15 46.36 51.74 -31.91
CA GLY A 15 45.90 50.36 -32.04
C GLY A 15 44.96 49.94 -30.89
N VAL A 16 45.28 50.32 -29.65
CA VAL A 16 44.43 50.03 -28.48
C VAL A 16 43.12 50.81 -28.53
N LEU A 17 43.13 52.07 -28.98
CA LEU A 17 41.90 52.88 -29.09
C LEU A 17 40.99 52.45 -30.25
N LEU A 18 41.55 51.96 -31.36
CA LEU A 18 40.77 51.55 -32.53
C LEU A 18 40.29 50.10 -32.45
N ILE A 19 41.09 49.20 -31.91
CA ILE A 19 40.81 47.75 -31.92
C ILE A 19 40.29 47.27 -30.56
N GLY A 20 40.70 47.93 -29.46
CA GLY A 20 40.27 47.61 -28.11
C GLY A 20 38.75 47.58 -27.92
N PRO A 21 37.97 48.55 -28.43
CA PRO A 21 36.51 48.52 -28.33
C PRO A 21 35.88 47.33 -29.06
N PHE A 22 36.45 46.92 -30.20
CA PHE A 22 35.95 45.78 -30.98
C PHE A 22 36.29 44.44 -30.32
N LEU A 23 37.49 44.30 -29.77
CA LEU A 23 37.88 43.10 -29.00
C LEU A 23 37.10 43.01 -27.69
N PHE A 24 36.83 44.14 -27.04
CA PHE A 24 36.00 44.20 -25.83
C PHE A 24 34.53 43.89 -26.14
N ALA A 25 33.99 44.40 -27.25
CA ALA A 25 32.64 44.07 -27.71
C ALA A 25 32.52 42.60 -28.15
N TYR A 26 33.54 42.04 -28.80
CA TYR A 26 33.59 40.63 -29.17
C TYR A 26 33.72 39.73 -27.94
N TYR A 27 34.50 40.13 -26.94
CA TYR A 27 34.59 39.43 -25.65
C TYR A 27 33.26 39.53 -24.88
N LEU A 28 32.59 40.69 -24.87
CA LEU A 28 31.27 40.83 -24.26
C LEU A 28 30.19 40.04 -25.01
N LEU A 29 30.16 40.05 -26.35
CA LEU A 29 29.25 39.19 -27.11
C LEU A 29 29.57 37.71 -26.86
N GLY A 30 30.86 37.34 -26.83
CA GLY A 30 31.31 35.99 -26.53
C GLY A 30 30.94 35.55 -25.12
N VAL A 31 31.06 36.41 -24.11
CA VAL A 31 30.68 36.11 -22.72
C VAL A 31 29.17 36.18 -22.50
N VAL A 32 28.42 36.98 -23.26
CA VAL A 32 26.94 37.01 -23.20
C VAL A 32 26.31 35.85 -23.96
N ILE A 33 26.94 35.38 -25.05
CA ILE A 33 26.47 34.22 -25.85
C ILE A 33 27.01 32.90 -25.28
N SER A 34 28.15 32.92 -24.57
CA SER A 34 28.79 31.73 -23.95
C SER A 34 28.76 31.75 -22.42
N ALA A 35 28.15 32.76 -21.79
CA ALA A 35 27.56 32.52 -20.49
C ALA A 35 26.57 31.38 -20.76
N PRO A 36 26.73 30.20 -20.13
CA PRO A 36 25.59 29.30 -20.11
C PRO A 36 24.45 30.18 -19.66
N LEU A 37 23.32 30.16 -20.36
CA LEU A 37 22.04 30.57 -19.80
C LEU A 37 22.10 30.12 -18.35
N LEU A 38 22.42 31.07 -17.47
CA LEU A 38 22.51 30.82 -16.05
C LEU A 38 21.06 30.51 -15.82
N LEU A 39 20.79 29.21 -15.75
CA LEU A 39 19.53 28.64 -15.42
C LEU A 39 19.02 29.56 -14.34
N VAL A 40 18.06 30.41 -14.70
CA VAL A 40 16.97 30.67 -13.79
C VAL A 40 16.48 29.26 -13.59
N ARG A 41 17.05 28.61 -12.57
CA ARG A 41 16.61 27.34 -12.04
C ARG A 41 15.29 27.76 -11.41
N SER A 42 14.30 27.98 -12.27
CA SER A 42 12.91 28.00 -11.86
C SER A 42 12.84 26.74 -11.04
N SER A 43 12.53 26.90 -9.75
CA SER A 43 12.22 25.74 -8.92
C SER A 43 11.34 24.84 -9.77
N PRO A 44 11.65 23.53 -9.88
CA PRO A 44 10.77 22.63 -10.60
C PRO A 44 9.34 22.89 -10.08
N PRO A 45 8.35 22.98 -10.98
CA PRO A 45 6.99 23.30 -10.58
C PRO A 45 6.56 22.36 -9.45
N ASP A 46 5.80 22.91 -8.49
CA ASP A 46 5.26 22.14 -7.37
C ASP A 46 4.54 20.88 -7.91
N PRO A 47 4.91 19.67 -7.45
CA PRO A 47 4.40 18.43 -8.02
C PRO A 47 2.91 18.23 -7.72
N TYR A 48 2.23 17.52 -8.61
CA TYR A 48 0.87 17.04 -8.35
C TYR A 48 0.89 15.71 -7.60
N PHE A 49 -0.22 15.40 -6.92
CA PHE A 49 -0.48 14.13 -6.27
C PHE A 49 -1.69 13.47 -6.90
N HIS A 50 -1.50 12.26 -7.42
CA HIS A 50 -2.51 11.45 -8.08
C HIS A 50 -2.93 10.31 -7.13
N LEU A 51 -4.20 10.29 -6.73
CA LEU A 51 -4.78 9.14 -6.03
C LEU A 51 -5.52 8.28 -7.06
N LEU A 52 -4.89 7.20 -7.50
CA LEU A 52 -5.42 6.30 -8.52
C LEU A 52 -6.10 5.10 -7.88
N VAL A 53 -7.25 4.77 -8.44
CA VAL A 53 -8.14 3.73 -7.95
C VAL A 53 -8.56 2.86 -9.13
N PRO A 54 -7.80 1.80 -9.44
CA PRO A 54 -8.20 0.83 -10.44
C PRO A 54 -9.28 -0.06 -9.86
N SER A 55 -10.52 0.06 -10.33
CA SER A 55 -11.54 -0.96 -10.11
C SER A 55 -12.60 -0.93 -11.23
N PRO A 56 -13.14 -2.09 -11.64
CA PRO A 56 -14.18 -2.15 -12.66
C PRO A 56 -15.57 -1.78 -12.10
N ALA A 57 -15.75 -1.75 -10.78
CA ALA A 57 -17.05 -1.56 -10.16
C ALA A 57 -17.00 -0.83 -8.80
N THR A 58 -18.15 -0.34 -8.38
CA THR A 58 -18.37 0.28 -7.06
C THR A 58 -19.09 -0.70 -6.15
N ASN A 59 -18.65 -0.79 -4.90
CA ASN A 59 -19.33 -1.53 -3.84
C ASN A 59 -19.16 -0.79 -2.50
N GLY A 60 -19.76 -1.33 -1.43
CA GLY A 60 -19.68 -0.74 -0.09
C GLY A 60 -18.24 -0.49 0.37
N ASN A 61 -17.31 -1.42 0.11
CA ASN A 61 -15.92 -1.27 0.53
C ASN A 61 -15.17 -0.21 -0.30
N VAL A 62 -15.38 -0.14 -1.62
CA VAL A 62 -14.85 0.95 -2.46
C VAL A 62 -15.31 2.31 -1.91
N CYS A 63 -16.58 2.41 -1.51
CA CYS A 63 -17.13 3.64 -0.95
C CYS A 63 -16.58 3.96 0.45
N ARG A 64 -16.23 2.96 1.27
CA ARG A 64 -15.51 3.16 2.55
C ARG A 64 -14.15 3.81 2.31
N SER A 65 -13.43 3.36 1.29
CA SER A 65 -12.14 3.89 0.86
C SER A 65 -12.27 5.35 0.43
N PHE A 66 -13.26 5.68 -0.42
CA PHE A 66 -13.55 7.06 -0.84
C PHE A 66 -13.94 7.98 0.32
N LEU A 67 -14.81 7.50 1.22
CA LEU A 67 -15.23 8.23 2.41
C LEU A 67 -14.01 8.55 3.30
N SER A 68 -13.15 7.56 3.55
CA SER A 68 -11.94 7.73 4.38
C SER A 68 -10.95 8.73 3.77
N ALA A 69 -10.68 8.64 2.46
CA ALA A 69 -9.84 9.58 1.72
C ALA A 69 -10.35 11.02 1.87
N ARG A 70 -11.66 11.22 1.67
CA ARG A 70 -12.28 12.54 1.74
C ARG A 70 -12.20 13.16 3.13
N ILE A 71 -12.53 12.38 4.17
CA ILE A 71 -12.48 12.82 5.58
C ILE A 71 -11.06 13.29 5.94
N LEU A 72 -10.05 12.58 5.46
CA LEU A 72 -8.64 12.85 5.76
C LEU A 72 -8.05 13.99 4.92
N GLY A 73 -8.73 14.40 3.85
CA GLY A 73 -8.31 15.50 2.98
C GLY A 73 -7.31 15.06 1.92
N TYR A 74 -7.36 13.81 1.48
CA TYR A 74 -6.71 13.40 0.24
C TYR A 74 -7.41 14.06 -0.96
N PRO A 75 -6.73 14.17 -2.13
CA PRO A 75 -7.37 14.56 -3.37
C PRO A 75 -8.55 13.65 -3.70
N ASP A 76 -9.55 14.18 -4.42
CA ASP A 76 -10.63 13.33 -4.94
C ASP A 76 -10.02 12.22 -5.81
N PRO A 77 -10.40 10.94 -5.60
CA PRO A 77 -9.81 9.82 -6.30
C PRO A 77 -10.04 9.87 -7.81
N ILE A 78 -9.15 9.21 -8.56
CA ILE A 78 -9.27 8.99 -9.99
C ILE A 78 -9.57 7.52 -10.22
N PHE A 79 -10.81 7.23 -10.63
CA PHE A 79 -11.28 5.93 -11.05
C PHE A 79 -10.64 5.55 -12.38
N VAL A 80 -9.72 4.60 -12.33
CA VAL A 80 -8.98 4.13 -13.49
C VAL A 80 -9.71 2.95 -14.10
N GLY A 81 -10.00 3.03 -15.40
CA GLY A 81 -10.66 1.97 -16.18
C GLY A 81 -12.20 1.95 -16.11
N TRP A 82 -12.84 2.96 -15.50
CA TRP A 82 -14.30 3.03 -15.37
C TRP A 82 -15.04 3.00 -16.71
N ASP A 83 -14.51 3.70 -17.71
CA ASP A 83 -15.12 3.82 -19.04
C ASP A 83 -14.99 2.54 -19.87
N GLU A 84 -14.10 1.63 -19.45
CA GLU A 84 -13.80 0.36 -20.13
C GLU A 84 -14.17 -0.86 -19.27
N LYS A 85 -14.94 -0.65 -18.19
CA LYS A 85 -15.28 -1.71 -17.23
C LYS A 85 -15.96 -2.93 -17.84
N ASP A 86 -16.76 -2.73 -18.90
CA ASP A 86 -17.48 -3.81 -19.57
C ASP A 86 -16.58 -4.67 -20.48
N GLN A 87 -15.29 -4.33 -20.60
CA GLN A 87 -14.33 -5.03 -21.47
C GLN A 87 -13.51 -6.11 -20.74
N PHE A 88 -13.63 -6.20 -19.42
CA PHE A 88 -12.85 -7.12 -18.59
C PHE A 88 -13.79 -7.99 -17.75
N SER A 89 -13.58 -9.30 -17.76
CA SER A 89 -14.21 -10.19 -16.78
C SER A 89 -13.50 -10.11 -15.43
N GLU A 90 -14.16 -10.58 -14.37
CA GLU A 90 -13.56 -10.68 -13.03
C GLU A 90 -12.26 -11.51 -13.05
N SER A 91 -12.21 -12.56 -13.88
CA SER A 91 -11.01 -13.38 -14.12
C SER A 91 -9.85 -12.65 -14.83
N GLU A 92 -10.04 -11.41 -15.28
CA GLU A 92 -9.03 -10.55 -15.90
C GLU A 92 -8.68 -9.32 -15.05
N ALA A 93 -9.06 -9.30 -13.77
CA ALA A 93 -8.82 -8.17 -12.86
C ALA A 93 -7.33 -7.75 -12.76
N TYR A 94 -6.40 -8.71 -12.82
CA TYR A 94 -4.96 -8.41 -12.84
C TYR A 94 -4.54 -7.63 -14.10
N ARG A 95 -5.12 -7.96 -15.27
CA ARG A 95 -4.91 -7.22 -16.53
C ARG A 95 -5.50 -5.83 -16.42
N PHE A 96 -6.65 -5.71 -15.78
CA PHE A 96 -7.33 -4.44 -15.56
C PHE A 96 -6.43 -3.49 -14.75
N LYS A 97 -5.96 -3.88 -13.57
CA LYS A 97 -5.15 -3.01 -12.71
C LYS A 97 -3.82 -2.61 -13.36
N ILE A 98 -3.08 -3.55 -13.95
CA ILE A 98 -1.81 -3.25 -14.63
C ILE A 98 -2.06 -2.39 -15.88
N GLY A 99 -2.93 -2.86 -16.77
CA GLY A 99 -3.17 -2.23 -18.08
C GLY A 99 -3.80 -0.85 -17.99
N GLN A 100 -4.86 -0.69 -17.20
CA GLN A 100 -5.58 0.58 -17.07
C GLN A 100 -4.75 1.64 -16.34
N THR A 101 -4.00 1.24 -15.31
CA THR A 101 -3.06 2.15 -14.62
C THR A 101 -1.93 2.58 -15.54
N LEU A 102 -1.36 1.65 -16.32
CA LEU A 102 -0.34 1.97 -17.31
C LEU A 102 -0.86 2.94 -18.38
N ASN A 103 -2.09 2.72 -18.86
CA ASN A 103 -2.75 3.62 -19.82
C ASN A 103 -2.87 5.04 -19.26
N TYR A 104 -3.32 5.19 -18.01
CA TYR A 104 -3.35 6.49 -17.34
C TYR A 104 -1.97 7.15 -17.28
N LEU A 105 -0.94 6.41 -16.83
CA LEU A 105 0.43 6.91 -16.67
C LEU A 105 1.08 7.31 -18.02
N LYS A 106 0.80 6.57 -19.10
CA LYS A 106 1.29 6.89 -20.46
C LYS A 106 0.65 8.16 -21.03
N ASN A 107 -0.57 8.49 -20.62
CA ASN A 107 -1.27 9.71 -21.05
C ASN A 107 -0.88 10.96 -20.25
N LEU A 108 -0.11 10.82 -19.17
CA LEU A 108 0.44 11.96 -18.46
C LEU A 108 1.56 12.64 -19.28
N PRO A 109 1.58 13.99 -19.37
CA PRO A 109 2.64 14.69 -20.10
C PRO A 109 3.99 14.59 -19.34
N ALA A 110 5.11 14.71 -20.04
CA ALA A 110 6.46 14.61 -19.44
C ALA A 110 6.69 15.61 -18.27
N LYS A 111 6.02 16.77 -18.26
CA LYS A 111 6.08 17.70 -17.11
C LYS A 111 5.52 17.13 -15.80
N ALA A 112 4.77 16.03 -15.88
CA ALA A 112 4.18 15.30 -14.76
C ALA A 112 5.10 14.18 -14.27
N ASP A 113 6.27 13.97 -14.85
CA ASP A 113 7.16 12.85 -14.51
C ASP A 113 7.60 12.85 -13.03
N THR A 114 7.62 14.04 -12.39
CA THR A 114 7.90 14.23 -10.96
C THR A 114 6.64 14.27 -10.08
N ASP A 115 5.44 14.20 -10.66
CA ASP A 115 4.19 14.10 -9.91
C ASP A 115 4.19 12.78 -9.13
N ILE A 116 3.66 12.79 -7.91
CA ILE A 116 3.59 11.61 -7.04
C ILE A 116 2.28 10.88 -7.30
N VAL A 117 2.35 9.57 -7.45
CA VAL A 117 1.22 8.68 -7.71
C VAL A 117 1.08 7.72 -6.54
N LEU A 118 -0.12 7.62 -5.98
CA LEU A 118 -0.54 6.60 -5.03
C LEU A 118 -1.62 5.74 -5.69
N VAL A 119 -1.36 4.44 -5.83
CA VAL A 119 -2.29 3.45 -6.35
C VAL A 119 -2.79 2.60 -5.19
N LEU A 120 -4.11 2.50 -5.03
CA LEU A 120 -4.75 1.71 -3.97
C LEU A 120 -5.70 0.67 -4.56
N ASP A 121 -5.67 -0.54 -4.01
CA ASP A 121 -6.74 -1.51 -4.18
C ASP A 121 -7.93 -1.15 -3.28
N VAL A 122 -8.84 -0.34 -3.82
CA VAL A 122 -9.88 0.28 -3.00
C VAL A 122 -10.94 -0.68 -2.47
N ALA A 123 -10.99 -1.92 -2.95
CA ALA A 123 -11.93 -2.90 -2.44
C ALA A 123 -11.62 -3.31 -1.00
N ASP A 124 -10.38 -3.14 -0.53
CA ASP A 124 -9.94 -3.54 0.79
C ASP A 124 -8.91 -2.58 1.42
N VAL A 125 -8.69 -1.39 0.86
CA VAL A 125 -7.78 -0.37 1.42
C VAL A 125 -8.51 0.82 2.03
N TRP A 126 -8.32 1.10 3.32
CA TRP A 126 -8.84 2.31 3.98
C TRP A 126 -7.73 3.23 4.45
N LEU A 127 -8.05 4.52 4.55
CA LEU A 127 -7.13 5.53 5.05
C LEU A 127 -7.49 5.92 6.48
N GLN A 128 -6.50 6.01 7.36
CA GLN A 128 -6.67 6.41 8.76
C GLN A 128 -6.02 7.75 9.09
N LEU A 129 -4.88 8.09 8.45
CA LEU A 129 -4.12 9.31 8.73
C LEU A 129 -3.99 10.21 7.49
N ARG A 130 -3.68 11.48 7.76
CA ARG A 130 -3.63 12.54 6.75
C ARG A 130 -2.48 12.36 5.74
N PRO A 131 -2.60 12.94 4.53
CA PRO A 131 -1.60 12.79 3.48
C PRO A 131 -0.22 13.36 3.83
N ASP A 132 -0.10 14.35 4.72
CA ASP A 132 1.20 14.88 5.14
C ASP A 132 2.03 13.82 5.89
N VAL A 133 1.37 12.98 6.71
CA VAL A 133 2.01 11.85 7.40
C VAL A 133 2.50 10.83 6.37
N LEU A 134 1.62 10.41 5.46
CA LEU A 134 1.95 9.42 4.43
C LEU A 134 3.11 9.88 3.54
N ILE A 135 3.04 11.10 3.00
CA ILE A 135 4.07 11.65 2.09
C ILE A 135 5.39 11.83 2.83
N LYS A 136 5.37 12.31 4.08
CA LYS A 136 6.60 12.43 4.86
C LYS A 136 7.27 11.06 5.06
N ARG A 137 6.50 10.05 5.46
CA ARG A 137 7.02 8.69 5.70
C ARG A 137 7.52 8.03 4.41
N TYR A 138 6.86 8.29 3.27
CA TYR A 138 7.34 7.86 1.96
C TYR A 138 8.79 8.29 1.69
N TYR A 139 9.12 9.57 1.88
CA TYR A 139 10.50 10.04 1.70
C TYR A 139 11.44 9.49 2.78
N ASP A 140 11.00 9.40 4.04
CA ASP A 140 11.81 8.83 5.11
C ASP A 140 12.20 7.36 4.82
N VAL A 141 11.27 6.56 4.30
CA VAL A 141 11.50 5.16 3.89
C VAL A 141 12.47 5.10 2.71
N LEU A 142 12.27 5.93 1.68
CA LEU A 142 13.18 5.98 0.53
C LEU A 142 14.59 6.42 0.91
N ASP A 143 14.75 7.37 1.83
CA ASP A 143 16.05 7.82 2.33
C ASP A 143 16.80 6.65 2.99
N ARG A 144 16.13 5.91 3.89
CA ARG A 144 16.72 4.72 4.53
C ARG A 144 17.03 3.62 3.51
N ALA A 145 16.16 3.40 2.54
CA ALA A 145 16.36 2.36 1.53
C ALA A 145 17.54 2.69 0.60
N ASN A 146 17.66 3.94 0.16
CA ASN A 146 18.80 4.40 -0.62
C ASN A 146 20.11 4.44 0.17
N ASP A 147 20.07 4.72 1.47
CA ASP A 147 21.26 4.65 2.33
C ASP A 147 21.82 3.23 2.44
N ARG A 148 20.97 2.20 2.41
CA ARG A 148 21.41 0.80 2.30
C ARG A 148 22.13 0.56 0.98
N LEU A 149 21.56 0.97 -0.16
CA LEU A 149 22.23 0.87 -1.47
C LEU A 149 23.57 1.61 -1.52
N LYS A 150 23.71 2.75 -0.83
CA LYS A 150 24.98 3.50 -0.71
C LYS A 150 25.99 2.72 0.13
N LYS A 151 25.57 2.16 1.26
CA LYS A 151 26.41 1.29 2.12
C LYS A 151 26.95 0.10 1.32
N ASP A 152 26.11 -0.44 0.45
CA ASP A 152 26.43 -1.56 -0.44
C ASP A 152 27.20 -1.15 -1.70
N ARG A 153 27.48 0.15 -1.86
CA ARG A 153 28.24 0.74 -2.98
C ARG A 153 27.64 0.44 -4.35
N VAL A 154 26.31 0.32 -4.44
CA VAL A 154 25.59 0.11 -5.71
C VAL A 154 24.75 1.31 -6.12
N HIS A 155 24.37 2.18 -5.19
CA HIS A 155 23.57 3.37 -5.47
C HIS A 155 24.19 4.25 -6.57
N GLY A 156 23.37 4.65 -7.56
CA GLY A 156 23.74 5.52 -8.67
C GLY A 156 24.58 4.85 -9.76
N LYS A 157 24.82 3.54 -9.70
CA LYS A 157 25.44 2.82 -10.82
C LYS A 157 24.40 2.59 -11.92
N LEU A 158 24.73 2.97 -13.15
CA LEU A 158 23.94 2.61 -14.32
C LEU A 158 24.05 1.10 -14.54
N PHE A 159 22.92 0.39 -14.42
CA PHE A 159 22.86 -1.05 -14.61
C PHE A 159 21.45 -1.48 -15.04
N ALA A 160 21.38 -2.42 -15.99
CA ALA A 160 20.12 -2.99 -16.47
C ALA A 160 19.03 -1.94 -16.81
N GLY A 161 19.44 -0.86 -17.49
CA GLY A 161 18.55 0.16 -18.07
C GLY A 161 18.36 1.44 -17.26
N ALA A 162 18.76 1.51 -15.98
CA ALA A 162 18.63 2.73 -15.17
C ALA A 162 19.70 2.81 -14.07
N ASP A 163 19.79 3.96 -13.40
CA ASP A 163 20.67 4.13 -12.24
C ASP A 163 20.05 3.49 -10.99
N VAL A 164 20.80 2.60 -10.33
CA VAL A 164 20.33 1.89 -9.14
C VAL A 164 19.93 2.86 -8.02
N SER A 165 18.64 2.91 -7.70
CA SER A 165 18.05 3.77 -6.66
C SER A 165 16.70 3.24 -6.21
N GLN A 166 16.14 3.78 -5.13
CA GLN A 166 14.78 3.51 -4.68
C GLN A 166 13.91 4.73 -4.86
N GLN A 167 12.76 4.55 -5.51
CA GLN A 167 11.78 5.60 -5.79
C GLN A 167 10.34 5.12 -5.62
N ILE A 168 10.07 3.81 -5.73
CA ILE A 168 8.74 3.23 -5.61
C ILE A 168 8.68 2.39 -4.34
N VAL A 169 7.66 2.61 -3.52
CA VAL A 169 7.39 1.85 -2.30
C VAL A 169 6.12 1.03 -2.50
N PHE A 170 6.24 -0.29 -2.30
CA PHE A 170 5.11 -1.21 -2.19
C PHE A 170 4.82 -1.56 -0.73
N GLY A 171 3.60 -2.00 -0.45
CA GLY A 171 3.30 -2.73 0.78
C GLY A 171 4.15 -4.00 0.89
N ALA A 172 4.37 -4.47 2.12
CA ALA A 172 5.16 -5.67 2.40
C ALA A 172 4.29 -6.75 3.07
N ASP A 173 4.43 -7.99 2.59
CA ASP A 173 3.70 -9.16 3.04
C ASP A 173 4.60 -10.13 3.82
N LYS A 174 3.97 -10.93 4.70
CA LYS A 174 4.60 -12.04 5.42
C LYS A 174 4.54 -13.37 4.67
N LEU A 175 3.82 -13.41 3.54
CA LEU A 175 3.75 -14.59 2.69
C LEU A 175 4.32 -14.29 1.32
N CYS A 176 5.18 -15.18 0.81
CA CYS A 176 5.50 -15.19 -0.61
C CYS A 176 4.34 -15.85 -1.36
N ALA A 177 3.42 -15.03 -1.86
CA ALA A 177 2.29 -15.51 -2.65
C ALA A 177 2.05 -14.55 -3.83
N PRO A 178 1.55 -15.04 -4.98
CA PRO A 178 1.21 -16.44 -5.28
C PRO A 178 2.41 -17.30 -5.72
N GLN A 179 3.64 -16.83 -5.55
CA GLN A 179 4.84 -17.53 -6.02
C GLN A 179 5.12 -18.80 -5.21
N LYS A 180 5.82 -19.75 -5.81
CA LYS A 180 6.37 -20.93 -5.13
C LYS A 180 7.64 -20.52 -4.39
N GLU A 181 7.95 -21.17 -3.26
CA GLU A 181 9.16 -20.87 -2.49
C GLU A 181 10.46 -20.98 -3.31
N SER A 182 10.47 -21.84 -4.34
CA SER A 182 11.57 -22.00 -5.29
C SER A 182 11.75 -20.83 -6.26
N ASP A 183 10.76 -19.95 -6.37
CA ASP A 183 10.76 -18.88 -7.36
C ASP A 183 11.65 -17.72 -6.90
N PRO A 184 12.35 -17.06 -7.84
CA PRO A 184 13.23 -15.94 -7.52
C PRO A 184 12.60 -14.84 -6.68
N ALA A 185 11.30 -14.57 -6.86
CA ALA A 185 10.62 -13.55 -6.07
C ALA A 185 10.53 -13.89 -4.58
N CYS A 186 10.69 -15.17 -4.20
CA CYS A 186 10.71 -15.58 -2.80
C CYS A 186 12.09 -15.51 -2.16
N TRP A 187 13.15 -15.92 -2.87
CA TRP A 187 14.50 -16.05 -2.28
C TRP A 187 15.50 -14.96 -2.70
N ALA A 188 15.32 -14.30 -3.85
CA ALA A 188 16.27 -13.28 -4.34
C ALA A 188 16.05 -11.89 -3.74
N VAL A 189 14.88 -11.66 -3.13
CA VAL A 189 14.50 -10.36 -2.56
C VAL A 189 15.17 -10.13 -1.19
N PRO A 190 15.47 -8.86 -0.82
CA PRO A 190 16.14 -8.52 0.43
C PRO A 190 15.37 -8.98 1.67
N GLU A 191 16.13 -9.35 2.71
CA GLU A 191 15.58 -9.60 4.04
C GLU A 191 14.91 -8.35 4.64
N SER A 192 13.93 -8.60 5.51
CA SER A 192 13.24 -7.55 6.26
C SER A 192 14.22 -6.69 7.06
N THR A 193 13.97 -5.38 7.09
CA THR A 193 14.78 -4.44 7.89
C THR A 193 14.33 -4.34 9.35
N LEU A 194 13.21 -4.98 9.71
CA LEU A 194 12.83 -5.18 11.10
C LEU A 194 13.86 -6.01 11.86
N SER A 195 13.98 -5.76 13.16
CA SER A 195 14.86 -6.53 14.05
C SER A 195 14.55 -8.03 13.98
N GLU A 196 15.59 -8.87 14.03
CA GLU A 196 15.45 -10.34 14.15
C GLU A 196 14.68 -10.80 15.41
N PHE A 197 14.31 -9.88 16.30
CA PHE A 197 13.47 -10.12 17.48
C PHE A 197 12.18 -9.29 17.46
N ALA A 198 11.76 -8.74 16.31
CA ALA A 198 10.63 -7.82 16.20
C ALA A 198 9.31 -8.41 16.74
N PHE A 199 9.10 -9.71 16.57
CA PHE A 199 7.95 -10.46 17.06
C PHE A 199 8.29 -11.31 18.30
N GLY A 200 9.41 -11.01 18.97
CA GLY A 200 9.92 -11.77 20.11
C GLY A 200 10.87 -12.92 19.72
N PRO A 201 11.22 -13.81 20.66
CA PRO A 201 12.23 -14.87 20.44
C PRO A 201 11.91 -15.90 19.35
N GLN A 202 10.64 -15.97 18.95
CA GLN A 202 10.12 -16.84 17.88
C GLN A 202 10.02 -16.12 16.52
N THR A 203 10.55 -14.90 16.39
CA THR A 203 10.59 -14.20 15.10
C THR A 203 11.19 -15.11 14.03
N ASP A 204 10.49 -15.24 12.90
CA ASP A 204 10.85 -16.09 11.77
C ASP A 204 10.96 -17.61 12.06
N LYS A 205 10.42 -18.10 13.19
CA LYS A 205 10.44 -19.53 13.57
C LYS A 205 9.03 -20.12 13.60
N GLY A 206 8.64 -20.79 12.52
CA GLY A 206 7.37 -21.51 12.43
C GLY A 206 6.24 -20.64 11.88
N GLU A 207 5.41 -20.11 12.79
CA GLU A 207 4.13 -19.45 12.48
C GLU A 207 4.27 -18.21 11.59
N LEU A 208 3.30 -18.01 10.70
CA LEU A 208 3.29 -16.87 9.78
C LEU A 208 3.10 -15.54 10.52
N GLU A 209 2.39 -15.53 11.64
CA GLU A 209 2.06 -14.37 12.45
C GLU A 209 3.30 -13.73 13.09
N VAL A 210 4.36 -14.50 13.33
CA VAL A 210 5.63 -14.02 13.91
C VAL A 210 6.74 -13.88 12.88
N ARG A 211 6.42 -14.03 11.59
CA ARG A 211 7.36 -13.80 10.51
C ARG A 211 7.50 -12.31 10.23
N ARG A 212 8.71 -11.86 9.93
CA ARG A 212 8.92 -10.50 9.42
C ARG A 212 8.40 -10.39 7.97
N PRO A 213 7.77 -9.27 7.61
CA PRO A 213 7.35 -9.01 6.25
C PRO A 213 8.59 -8.93 5.35
N ARG A 214 8.54 -9.58 4.20
CA ARG A 214 9.67 -9.70 3.28
C ARG A 214 9.26 -9.55 1.81
N TRP A 215 8.05 -9.96 1.47
CA TRP A 215 7.62 -10.09 0.07
C TRP A 215 6.74 -8.93 -0.36
N LEU A 216 6.66 -8.70 -1.67
CA LEU A 216 5.92 -7.59 -2.24
C LEU A 216 4.41 -7.83 -2.08
N ASN A 217 3.68 -6.83 -1.58
CA ASN A 217 2.23 -6.78 -1.67
C ASN A 217 1.81 -5.69 -2.67
N SER A 218 1.00 -6.07 -3.66
CA SER A 218 0.64 -5.17 -4.77
C SER A 218 -0.57 -4.26 -4.51
N GLY A 219 -1.26 -4.41 -3.38
CA GLY A 219 -2.48 -3.64 -3.08
C GLY A 219 -2.24 -2.15 -2.82
N THR A 220 -1.00 -1.77 -2.50
CA THR A 220 -0.61 -0.39 -2.23
C THR A 220 0.73 -0.06 -2.86
N ILE A 221 0.77 1.00 -3.69
CA ILE A 221 1.97 1.39 -4.44
C ILE A 221 2.09 2.91 -4.45
N MET A 222 3.27 3.45 -4.16
CA MET A 222 3.53 4.89 -4.21
C MET A 222 4.88 5.22 -4.84
N GLY A 223 4.90 6.15 -5.79
CA GLY A 223 6.12 6.55 -6.50
C GLY A 223 5.93 7.74 -7.44
N PRO A 224 7.02 8.29 -8.02
CA PRO A 224 6.91 9.32 -9.04
C PRO A 224 6.36 8.74 -10.36
N ALA A 225 5.57 9.53 -11.09
CA ALA A 225 4.85 9.07 -12.27
C ALA A 225 5.76 8.45 -13.34
N ALA A 226 6.97 8.97 -13.56
CA ALA A 226 7.91 8.39 -14.50
C ALA A 226 8.37 6.98 -14.10
N ALA A 227 8.82 6.79 -12.85
CA ALA A 227 9.25 5.48 -12.37
C ALA A 227 8.08 4.49 -12.36
N MET A 228 6.88 4.95 -11.96
CA MET A 228 5.67 4.14 -11.99
C MET A 228 5.34 3.71 -13.42
N ARG A 229 5.45 4.61 -14.42
CA ARG A 229 5.22 4.28 -15.84
C ARG A 229 6.17 3.17 -16.31
N ASP A 230 7.46 3.30 -16.03
CA ASP A 230 8.48 2.32 -16.39
C ASP A 230 8.21 0.95 -15.71
N MET A 231 7.86 0.97 -14.43
CA MET A 231 7.60 -0.23 -13.64
C MET A 231 6.34 -0.98 -14.10
N PHE A 232 5.23 -0.27 -14.34
CA PHE A 232 4.01 -0.88 -14.88
C PHE A 232 4.20 -1.40 -16.31
N GLU A 233 5.05 -0.74 -17.13
CA GLU A 233 5.43 -1.25 -18.44
C GLU A 233 6.21 -2.58 -18.32
N GLY A 234 7.17 -2.65 -17.39
CA GLY A 234 7.88 -3.91 -17.09
C GLY A 234 6.95 -5.03 -16.64
N ALA A 235 5.98 -4.75 -15.76
CA ALA A 235 4.99 -5.73 -15.34
C ALA A 235 4.09 -6.19 -16.50
N MET A 236 3.71 -5.27 -17.39
CA MET A 236 2.93 -5.59 -18.59
C MET A 236 3.72 -6.46 -19.58
N ASP A 237 5.03 -6.26 -19.70
CA ASP A 237 5.90 -7.11 -20.52
C ASP A 237 5.95 -8.55 -19.98
N VAL A 238 6.03 -8.74 -18.65
CA VAL A 238 5.94 -10.09 -18.05
C VAL A 238 4.56 -10.71 -18.33
N LEU A 239 3.49 -9.93 -18.16
CA LEU A 239 2.12 -10.39 -18.43
C LEU A 239 1.91 -10.87 -19.87
N HIS A 240 2.52 -10.18 -20.84
CA HIS A 240 2.49 -10.57 -22.24
C HIS A 240 3.38 -11.77 -22.57
N ALA A 241 4.45 -11.99 -21.81
CA ALA A 241 5.40 -13.07 -22.04
C ALA A 241 4.95 -14.43 -21.48
N VAL A 242 4.14 -14.45 -20.41
CA VAL A 242 3.59 -15.68 -19.82
C VAL A 242 2.51 -16.26 -20.74
N ASP A 243 2.56 -17.56 -21.03
CA ASP A 243 1.58 -18.22 -21.91
C ASP A 243 0.17 -18.23 -21.27
N ARG A 244 -0.87 -18.37 -22.10
CA ARG A 244 -2.26 -18.21 -21.63
C ARG A 244 -2.67 -19.19 -20.53
N GLU A 245 -2.25 -20.45 -20.65
CA GLU A 245 -2.58 -21.50 -19.68
C GLU A 245 -1.89 -21.27 -18.33
N GLU A 246 -0.62 -20.87 -18.35
CA GLU A 246 0.14 -20.47 -17.15
C GLU A 246 -0.44 -19.19 -16.51
N ARG A 247 -0.93 -18.25 -17.35
CA ARG A 247 -1.59 -17.03 -16.89
C ARG A 247 -2.92 -17.29 -16.17
N GLU A 248 -3.69 -18.27 -16.65
CA GLU A 248 -4.93 -18.71 -16.00
C GLU A 248 -4.64 -19.38 -14.64
N GLY A 249 -3.44 -19.94 -14.43
CA GLY A 249 -2.93 -20.41 -13.14
C GLY A 249 -2.40 -19.31 -12.20
N HIS A 250 -2.18 -18.08 -12.70
CA HIS A 250 -1.64 -16.96 -11.92
C HIS A 250 -2.47 -15.66 -12.09
N PRO A 251 -3.73 -15.62 -11.64
CA PRO A 251 -4.66 -14.51 -11.87
C PRO A 251 -4.43 -13.27 -10.96
N SER A 252 -3.20 -13.07 -10.45
CA SER A 252 -2.88 -11.97 -9.53
C SER A 252 -1.88 -11.01 -10.15
N ASP A 253 -2.14 -9.71 -10.05
CA ASP A 253 -1.20 -8.65 -10.43
C ASP A 253 0.08 -8.69 -9.58
N GLN A 254 -0.01 -9.16 -8.33
CA GLN A 254 1.12 -9.39 -7.43
C GLN A 254 2.18 -10.32 -8.02
N PHE A 255 1.78 -11.34 -8.80
CA PHE A 255 2.70 -12.24 -9.49
C PHE A 255 3.69 -11.42 -10.36
N TYR A 256 3.16 -10.60 -11.26
CA TYR A 256 3.96 -9.87 -12.25
C TYR A 256 4.85 -8.80 -11.62
N PHE A 257 4.37 -8.10 -10.59
CA PHE A 257 5.19 -7.14 -9.85
C PHE A 257 6.31 -7.82 -9.04
N SER A 258 6.03 -9.00 -8.48
CA SER A 258 7.02 -9.78 -7.73
C SER A 258 8.12 -10.30 -8.66
N GLU A 259 7.79 -10.74 -9.87
CA GLU A 259 8.78 -11.16 -10.87
C GLU A 259 9.75 -10.04 -11.26
N ILE A 260 9.24 -8.84 -11.59
CA ILE A 260 10.14 -7.73 -11.94
C ILE A 260 10.98 -7.26 -10.75
N PHE A 261 10.46 -7.36 -9.52
CA PHE A 261 11.23 -7.05 -8.32
C PHE A 261 12.33 -8.08 -8.08
N ALA A 262 12.06 -9.37 -8.32
CA ALA A 262 13.05 -10.42 -8.24
C ALA A 262 14.19 -10.20 -9.24
N GLU A 263 13.87 -9.90 -10.50
CA GLU A 263 14.86 -9.62 -11.54
C GLU A 263 15.72 -8.39 -11.20
N GLN A 264 15.11 -7.34 -10.64
CA GLN A 264 15.83 -6.17 -10.12
C GLN A 264 16.89 -6.60 -9.09
N GLU A 265 16.49 -7.37 -8.09
CA GLU A 265 17.35 -7.73 -6.97
C GLU A 265 18.43 -8.75 -7.38
N LEU A 266 18.11 -9.73 -8.22
CA LEU A 266 19.11 -10.62 -8.84
C LEU A 266 20.21 -9.83 -9.54
N ASN A 267 19.84 -8.81 -10.29
CA ASN A 267 20.81 -7.97 -11.00
C ASN A 267 21.60 -7.05 -10.06
N ARG A 268 21.00 -6.56 -8.98
CA ARG A 268 21.73 -5.84 -7.92
C ARG A 268 22.70 -6.74 -7.15
N HIS A 269 22.39 -8.02 -6.97
CA HIS A 269 23.30 -9.00 -6.37
C HIS A 269 24.55 -9.22 -7.23
N LYS A 270 24.41 -9.26 -8.56
CA LYS A 270 25.56 -9.30 -9.49
C LYS A 270 26.50 -8.10 -9.29
N LEU A 271 25.95 -6.89 -9.09
CA LEU A 271 26.75 -5.69 -8.80
C LEU A 271 27.48 -5.72 -7.45
N ARG A 272 26.98 -6.50 -6.48
CA ARG A 272 27.58 -6.69 -5.17
C ARG A 272 28.69 -7.76 -5.18
N ASN A 273 28.90 -8.43 -6.33
CA ASN A 273 29.67 -9.67 -6.42
C ASN A 273 29.17 -10.76 -5.46
N ASN A 274 27.88 -10.73 -5.14
CA ASN A 274 27.20 -11.80 -4.40
C ASN A 274 26.60 -12.76 -5.43
N SER A 275 26.89 -14.05 -5.32
CA SER A 275 26.34 -15.07 -6.21
C SER A 275 25.32 -15.92 -5.47
N PHE A 276 24.17 -16.14 -6.10
CA PHE A 276 23.17 -17.12 -5.68
C PHE A 276 23.44 -18.52 -6.23
N GLU A 277 24.41 -18.67 -7.14
CA GLU A 277 24.65 -19.91 -7.91
C GLU A 277 24.94 -21.13 -7.02
N ALA A 278 25.51 -20.91 -5.82
CA ALA A 278 25.79 -21.99 -4.87
C ALA A 278 24.54 -22.54 -4.18
N ALA A 279 23.50 -21.71 -4.00
CA ALA A 279 22.24 -22.09 -3.34
C ALA A 279 21.12 -22.40 -4.36
N HIS A 280 21.18 -21.79 -5.54
CA HIS A 280 20.19 -21.92 -6.62
C HIS A 280 20.94 -22.13 -7.95
N PRO A 281 21.21 -23.39 -8.34
CA PRO A 281 22.04 -23.69 -9.52
C PRO A 281 21.35 -23.32 -10.85
N GLU A 282 20.02 -23.23 -10.87
CA GLU A 282 19.24 -22.82 -12.04
C GLU A 282 18.71 -21.38 -11.87
N LEU A 283 19.59 -20.40 -12.05
CA LEU A 283 19.17 -19.00 -12.05
C LEU A 283 18.29 -18.67 -13.28
N PRO A 284 17.26 -17.84 -13.11
CA PRO A 284 16.43 -17.40 -14.24
C PRO A 284 17.28 -16.66 -15.28
N LYS A 285 17.03 -16.96 -16.55
CA LYS A 285 17.73 -16.33 -17.67
C LYS A 285 17.08 -14.99 -18.00
N ILE A 286 17.67 -13.92 -17.49
CA ILE A 286 17.28 -12.54 -17.82
C ILE A 286 17.98 -12.14 -19.14
N PRO A 287 17.26 -11.74 -20.20
CA PRO A 287 17.88 -11.28 -21.44
C PRO A 287 18.78 -10.07 -21.21
N ASP A 288 19.97 -10.03 -21.82
CA ASP A 288 20.99 -8.98 -21.60
C ASP A 288 20.50 -7.55 -21.85
N MET A 289 19.55 -7.38 -22.77
CA MET A 289 18.98 -6.09 -23.16
C MET A 289 17.70 -5.72 -22.39
N LYS A 290 17.20 -6.61 -21.53
CA LYS A 290 15.99 -6.35 -20.74
C LYS A 290 16.31 -5.35 -19.63
N ARG A 291 15.44 -4.34 -19.47
CA ARG A 291 15.48 -3.47 -18.30
C ARG A 291 15.07 -4.27 -17.06
N THR A 292 15.81 -4.14 -15.97
CA THR A 292 15.41 -4.73 -14.68
C THR A 292 15.48 -3.75 -13.52
N GLU A 293 16.05 -2.57 -13.69
CA GLU A 293 16.05 -1.56 -12.62
C GLU A 293 14.78 -0.69 -12.72
N TYR A 294 13.86 -0.92 -11.78
CA TYR A 294 12.54 -0.27 -11.70
C TYR A 294 12.35 0.57 -10.42
N HIS A 295 13.40 0.70 -9.62
CA HIS A 295 13.44 1.49 -8.40
C HIS A 295 12.51 1.02 -7.27
N ILE A 296 12.14 -0.27 -7.27
CA ILE A 296 11.18 -0.88 -6.34
C ILE A 296 11.83 -1.15 -4.98
N THR A 297 11.19 -0.71 -3.89
CA THR A 297 11.46 -1.11 -2.50
C THR A 297 10.16 -1.46 -1.78
N LEU A 298 10.27 -2.04 -0.59
CA LEU A 298 9.14 -2.43 0.25
C LEU A 298 9.11 -1.62 1.55
N ASP A 299 7.90 -1.40 2.07
CA ASP A 299 7.64 -0.82 3.39
C ASP A 299 7.69 -1.87 4.50
N TYR A 300 8.90 -2.39 4.78
CA TYR A 300 9.11 -3.50 5.74
C TYR A 300 8.61 -3.19 7.16
N GLU A 301 8.66 -1.92 7.59
CA GLU A 301 8.22 -1.47 8.91
C GLU A 301 6.73 -1.06 8.96
N SER A 302 5.99 -1.18 7.85
CA SER A 302 4.61 -0.74 7.72
C SER A 302 4.40 0.72 8.12
N GLU A 303 5.32 1.60 7.71
CA GLU A 303 5.27 3.03 8.03
C GLU A 303 4.19 3.76 7.23
N LEU A 304 3.98 3.35 5.98
CA LEU A 304 2.98 3.87 5.05
C LEU A 304 1.77 2.94 4.99
N PHE A 305 2.02 1.66 4.74
CA PHE A 305 1.05 0.64 4.37
C PHE A 305 1.10 -0.52 5.35
N GLN A 306 -0.01 -0.77 6.05
CA GLN A 306 -0.16 -1.97 6.87
C GLN A 306 -1.00 -2.99 6.12
N VAL A 307 -0.38 -4.09 5.68
CA VAL A 307 -1.10 -5.30 5.25
C VAL A 307 -1.59 -6.04 6.50
N PHE A 308 -2.87 -6.39 6.58
CA PHE A 308 -3.46 -6.96 7.80
C PHE A 308 -3.34 -8.48 7.92
N ALA A 309 -3.27 -9.20 6.79
CA ALA A 309 -3.08 -10.65 6.83
C ALA A 309 -1.87 -11.03 7.68
N ARG A 310 -2.06 -11.92 8.66
CA ARG A 310 -1.03 -12.40 9.59
C ARG A 310 -0.51 -11.31 10.55
N TYR A 311 -1.21 -10.19 10.66
CA TYR A 311 -0.96 -9.11 11.63
C TYR A 311 -2.10 -8.94 12.63
N GLU A 312 -3.09 -9.83 12.64
CA GLU A 312 -4.31 -9.75 13.45
C GLU A 312 -3.97 -9.54 14.94
N ASN A 313 -3.03 -10.31 15.47
CA ASN A 313 -2.57 -10.20 16.87
C ASN A 313 -1.55 -9.09 17.12
N HIS A 314 -1.14 -8.36 16.09
CA HIS A 314 -0.10 -7.33 16.12
C HIS A 314 -0.64 -5.94 15.76
N ILE A 315 -1.96 -5.79 15.70
CA ILE A 315 -2.64 -4.52 15.47
C ILE A 315 -3.56 -4.25 16.66
N THR A 316 -3.47 -3.05 17.22
CA THR A 316 -4.35 -2.62 18.31
C THR A 316 -4.98 -1.27 17.98
N PHE A 317 -6.19 -1.05 18.48
CA PHE A 317 -6.85 0.25 18.42
C PHE A 317 -6.75 0.91 19.79
N MET A 318 -5.97 1.99 19.89
CA MET A 318 -5.67 2.62 21.18
C MET A 318 -5.67 4.14 21.11
N ARG A 319 -5.84 4.78 22.28
CA ARG A 319 -5.61 6.22 22.47
C ARG A 319 -4.25 6.40 23.11
N HIS A 320 -3.46 7.33 22.58
CA HIS A 320 -2.11 7.55 23.09
C HIS A 320 -2.10 8.44 24.34
N GLN A 321 -3.21 9.05 24.71
CA GLN A 321 -3.35 9.78 25.99
C GLN A 321 -3.12 8.86 27.20
N ASP A 322 -3.39 7.56 27.04
CA ASP A 322 -3.36 6.55 28.10
C ASP A 322 -1.96 5.92 28.25
N THR A 323 -0.92 6.53 27.65
CA THR A 323 0.45 5.97 27.61
C THR A 323 1.35 6.49 28.74
N THR A 324 2.08 5.58 29.37
CA THR A 324 2.93 5.79 30.56
C THR A 324 4.04 6.81 30.31
N PRO A 325 4.17 7.91 31.10
CA PRO A 325 5.20 8.95 31.00
C PRO A 325 6.63 8.43 30.74
N ALA A 326 7.40 9.11 29.88
CA ALA A 326 8.71 8.64 29.43
C ALA A 326 9.72 8.46 30.59
N SER A 327 9.58 9.27 31.64
CA SER A 327 10.38 9.16 32.86
C SER A 327 10.15 7.86 33.65
N LEU A 328 9.07 7.14 33.36
CA LEU A 328 8.67 5.89 34.01
C LEU A 328 8.77 4.68 33.06
N SER A 329 9.12 4.91 31.79
CA SER A 329 9.34 3.84 30.82
C SER A 329 10.76 3.29 31.01
N HIS A 330 10.87 2.02 31.39
CA HIS A 330 12.11 1.29 31.51
C HIS A 330 12.06 0.12 30.53
N SER A 331 12.69 0.27 29.37
CA SER A 331 13.02 -0.87 28.51
C SER A 331 14.21 -0.50 27.61
N SER A 332 15.36 -1.04 28.01
CA SER A 332 16.58 -1.13 27.18
C SER A 332 16.96 -2.61 26.97
N ASP A 333 16.02 -3.52 27.22
CA ASP A 333 16.22 -4.98 27.31
C ASP A 333 15.76 -5.75 26.07
N GLY A 334 15.38 -5.03 24.98
CA GLY A 334 14.99 -5.67 23.72
C GLY A 334 13.64 -6.40 23.78
N ARG A 335 12.84 -6.22 24.84
CA ARG A 335 11.47 -6.72 24.89
C ARG A 335 10.56 -5.92 23.95
N MET A 336 9.54 -6.57 23.40
CA MET A 336 8.47 -5.86 22.68
C MET A 336 7.86 -4.79 23.59
N PRO A 337 7.62 -3.57 23.07
CA PRO A 337 7.05 -2.49 23.86
C PRO A 337 5.65 -2.88 24.33
N ARG A 338 5.35 -2.60 25.59
CA ARG A 338 3.98 -2.78 26.09
C ARG A 338 3.07 -1.73 25.45
N PRO A 339 1.76 -1.99 25.29
CA PRO A 339 0.83 -1.00 24.73
C PRO A 339 0.89 0.37 25.43
N ASP A 340 1.09 0.41 26.76
CA ASP A 340 1.23 1.66 27.52
C ASP A 340 2.53 2.43 27.23
N GLU A 341 3.51 1.80 26.56
CA GLU A 341 4.79 2.39 26.17
C GLU A 341 4.75 2.95 24.73
N LEU A 342 3.75 2.57 23.92
CA LEU A 342 3.61 2.99 22.53
C LEU A 342 3.23 4.48 22.43
N ARG A 343 4.17 5.33 21.99
CA ARG A 343 3.95 6.78 21.92
C ARG A 343 3.50 7.22 20.54
N LEU A 344 2.58 8.19 20.52
CA LEU A 344 2.16 8.78 19.25
C LEU A 344 3.35 9.48 18.60
N SER A 345 3.61 9.13 17.34
CA SER A 345 4.75 9.59 16.58
C SER A 345 4.69 11.11 16.35
N PRO A 346 5.84 11.82 16.32
CA PRO A 346 5.87 13.29 16.25
C PRO A 346 5.25 13.89 14.98
N ASP A 347 5.37 13.20 13.86
CA ASP A 347 4.74 13.54 12.58
C ASP A 347 3.21 13.54 12.69
N VAL A 348 2.62 12.52 13.31
CA VAL A 348 1.16 12.45 13.53
C VAL A 348 0.70 13.52 14.50
N LYS A 349 1.46 13.79 15.58
CA LYS A 349 1.16 14.90 16.51
C LYS A 349 1.15 16.27 15.83
N LYS A 350 2.02 16.48 14.84
CA LYS A 350 2.17 17.74 14.12
C LYS A 350 1.13 17.92 13.02
N SER A 351 0.63 16.81 12.47
CA SER A 351 -0.43 16.82 11.46
C SER A 351 -1.71 17.48 11.98
N ASP A 352 -2.49 18.07 11.09
CA ASP A 352 -3.76 18.71 11.42
C ASP A 352 -4.66 17.74 12.21
N PRO A 353 -5.33 18.15 13.29
CA PRO A 353 -6.12 17.24 14.12
C PRO A 353 -7.29 16.61 13.35
N PRO A 354 -7.83 15.45 13.77
CA PRO A 354 -8.81 14.68 13.00
C PRO A 354 -10.04 15.49 12.56
N TYR A 355 -10.51 16.40 13.43
CA TYR A 355 -11.74 17.17 13.23
C TYR A 355 -11.53 18.60 12.69
N THR A 356 -10.38 18.91 12.08
CA THR A 356 -10.05 20.30 11.66
C THR A 356 -11.03 20.91 10.64
N GLY A 357 -11.88 20.11 9.97
CA GLY A 357 -12.94 20.64 9.11
C GLY A 357 -14.20 21.10 9.86
N SER A 358 -14.36 20.68 11.12
CA SER A 358 -15.54 20.97 11.95
C SER A 358 -15.46 22.37 12.58
N ASN A 359 -16.62 23.01 12.71
CA ASN A 359 -16.76 24.29 13.43
C ASN A 359 -17.52 24.14 14.76
N GLY A 360 -17.76 22.90 15.22
CA GLY A 360 -18.46 22.59 16.46
C GLY A 360 -19.98 22.77 16.42
N LYS A 361 -20.57 23.27 15.32
CA LYS A 361 -22.03 23.38 15.14
C LYS A 361 -22.66 22.11 14.58
N ASP A 362 -21.84 21.17 14.15
CA ASP A 362 -22.18 19.86 13.57
C ASP A 362 -22.26 18.74 14.61
N GLY A 363 -21.99 19.04 15.89
CA GLY A 363 -21.96 18.06 16.97
C GLY A 363 -20.76 17.11 16.91
N LEU A 364 -19.70 17.48 16.20
CA LEU A 364 -18.42 16.77 16.17
C LEU A 364 -17.49 17.30 17.27
N PRO A 365 -16.60 16.47 17.86
CA PRO A 365 -15.66 16.86 18.90
C PRO A 365 -14.45 17.55 18.25
N PHE A 366 -14.68 18.75 17.72
CA PHE A 366 -13.71 19.57 16.99
C PHE A 366 -12.43 19.90 17.77
N ARG A 367 -12.43 19.70 19.09
CA ARG A 367 -11.27 19.91 19.97
C ARG A 367 -10.40 18.67 20.17
N THR A 368 -10.79 17.50 19.65
CA THR A 368 -10.03 16.26 19.81
C THR A 368 -8.82 16.28 18.88
N ASP A 369 -7.64 16.02 19.47
CA ASP A 369 -6.37 15.86 18.75
C ASP A 369 -6.07 14.38 18.49
N TRP A 370 -4.98 14.09 17.78
CA TRP A 370 -4.57 12.72 17.49
C TRP A 370 -4.19 11.90 18.72
N VAL A 371 -3.77 12.54 19.83
CA VAL A 371 -3.39 11.83 21.06
C VAL A 371 -4.62 11.21 21.72
N ARG A 372 -5.77 11.88 21.62
CA ARG A 372 -7.05 11.46 22.22
C ARG A 372 -7.95 10.68 21.27
N SER A 373 -7.60 10.61 19.99
CA SER A 373 -8.28 9.75 19.02
C SER A 373 -7.86 8.30 19.18
N ILE A 374 -8.81 7.39 18.94
CA ILE A 374 -8.52 5.97 18.79
C ILE A 374 -7.83 5.76 17.44
N LEU A 375 -6.71 5.06 17.41
CA LEU A 375 -5.96 4.79 16.18
C LEU A 375 -5.57 3.32 16.16
N GLY A 376 -5.70 2.69 14.99
CA GLY A 376 -5.02 1.45 14.66
C GLY A 376 -3.51 1.68 14.65
N VAL A 377 -2.81 0.89 15.44
CA VAL A 377 -1.36 0.96 15.68
C VAL A 377 -0.78 -0.43 15.46
N ASN A 378 0.30 -0.51 14.70
CA ASN A 378 1.13 -1.70 14.62
C ASN A 378 1.92 -1.82 15.93
N THR A 379 1.69 -2.86 16.73
CA THR A 379 2.30 -3.02 18.06
C THR A 379 3.77 -3.41 17.99
N VAL A 380 4.24 -3.93 16.85
CA VAL A 380 5.62 -4.34 16.62
C VAL A 380 6.51 -3.13 16.35
N THR A 381 6.04 -2.21 15.49
CA THR A 381 6.79 -0.98 15.17
C THR A 381 6.40 0.20 16.06
N GLY A 382 5.26 0.11 16.74
CA GLY A 382 4.67 1.17 17.55
C GLY A 382 4.12 2.33 16.73
N LEU A 383 3.94 2.15 15.42
CA LEU A 383 3.53 3.20 14.51
C LEU A 383 2.02 3.20 14.29
N PRO A 384 1.36 4.38 14.40
CA PRO A 384 0.02 4.57 13.88
C PRO A 384 -0.01 4.36 12.38
N ILE A 385 -1.01 3.61 11.89
CA ILE A 385 -1.13 3.18 10.50
C ILE A 385 -1.72 4.31 9.65
N PRO A 386 -1.06 4.79 8.56
CA PRO A 386 -1.66 5.75 7.65
C PRO A 386 -2.69 5.15 6.70
N VAL A 387 -2.34 4.04 6.06
CA VAL A 387 -3.15 3.31 5.08
C VAL A 387 -3.21 1.84 5.50
N MET A 388 -4.42 1.33 5.63
CA MET A 388 -4.75 -0.04 6.05
C MET A 388 -5.14 -0.85 4.83
N HIS A 389 -4.41 -1.92 4.53
CA HIS A 389 -4.78 -2.89 3.49
C HIS A 389 -5.31 -4.16 4.15
N LEU A 390 -6.63 -4.32 4.10
CA LEU A 390 -7.40 -5.30 4.87
C LEU A 390 -7.69 -6.56 4.04
N THR A 391 -6.63 -7.30 3.75
CA THR A 391 -6.59 -8.51 2.92
C THR A 391 -7.33 -9.73 3.51
N ASN A 392 -7.87 -9.62 4.73
CA ASN A 392 -8.67 -10.66 5.37
C ASN A 392 -10.07 -10.83 4.73
N ASN A 393 -10.93 -11.66 5.31
CA ASN A 393 -12.30 -11.84 4.82
C ASN A 393 -13.22 -10.62 5.05
N GLU A 394 -14.41 -10.63 4.44
CA GLU A 394 -15.37 -9.54 4.53
C GLU A 394 -15.86 -9.29 5.97
N GLN A 395 -16.05 -10.35 6.77
CA GLN A 395 -16.49 -10.22 8.16
C GLN A 395 -15.47 -9.45 9.00
N PHE A 396 -14.18 -9.73 8.82
CA PHE A 396 -13.10 -9.00 9.48
C PHE A 396 -13.09 -7.52 9.07
N ARG A 397 -13.28 -7.23 7.78
CA ARG A 397 -13.40 -5.86 7.29
C ARG A 397 -14.60 -5.15 7.95
N ASP A 398 -15.78 -5.74 7.93
CA ASP A 398 -16.94 -5.10 8.57
C ASP A 398 -16.72 -4.81 10.06
N ALA A 399 -16.10 -5.74 10.78
CA ALA A 399 -15.75 -5.56 12.19
C ALA A 399 -14.71 -4.44 12.41
N MET A 400 -13.76 -4.29 11.49
CA MET A 400 -12.72 -3.24 11.56
C MET A 400 -13.25 -1.86 11.20
N TRP A 401 -14.22 -1.76 10.28
CA TRP A 401 -14.76 -0.47 9.83
C TRP A 401 -15.28 0.37 11.01
N GLY A 402 -15.97 -0.26 11.97
CA GLY A 402 -16.52 0.42 13.14
C GLY A 402 -15.49 0.94 14.13
N ARG A 403 -14.25 0.48 14.04
CA ARG A 403 -13.15 0.92 14.90
C ARG A 403 -12.49 2.21 14.40
N MET A 404 -12.77 2.61 13.15
CA MET A 404 -12.23 3.85 12.59
C MET A 404 -12.69 5.05 13.43
N TRP A 405 -11.77 5.98 13.71
CA TRP A 405 -12.03 7.11 14.61
C TRP A 405 -13.19 8.01 14.17
N PHE A 406 -13.54 7.99 12.88
CA PHE A 406 -14.65 8.74 12.31
C PHE A 406 -16.00 8.00 12.34
N GLN A 407 -16.09 6.83 12.99
CA GLN A 407 -17.32 6.04 13.16
C GLN A 407 -17.97 6.17 14.55
N GLY A 408 -17.54 7.08 15.41
CA GLY A 408 -17.90 7.08 16.84
C GLY A 408 -19.38 7.25 17.24
N SER A 409 -20.32 7.47 16.29
CA SER A 409 -21.77 7.65 16.53
C SER A 409 -22.52 7.65 15.19
N LYS A 410 -23.84 7.55 15.24
CA LYS A 410 -24.69 7.65 14.04
C LYS A 410 -24.40 8.93 13.24
N ASP A 411 -24.30 8.79 11.92
CA ASP A 411 -24.03 9.86 10.95
C ASP A 411 -22.73 10.65 11.17
N TYR A 412 -21.79 10.13 11.97
CA TYR A 412 -20.55 10.84 12.28
C TYR A 412 -19.66 11.00 11.04
N GLY A 413 -19.43 9.90 10.31
CA GLY A 413 -18.72 9.92 9.03
C GLY A 413 -19.36 10.89 8.02
N LYS A 414 -20.70 10.89 7.91
CA LYS A 414 -21.45 11.77 6.99
C LYS A 414 -21.24 13.25 7.30
N ARG A 415 -21.27 13.61 8.60
CA ARG A 415 -20.99 14.98 9.07
C ARG A 415 -19.54 15.38 8.84
N LEU A 416 -18.59 14.47 9.06
CA LEU A 416 -17.16 14.69 8.79
C LEU A 416 -16.88 14.88 7.30
N PHE A 417 -17.51 14.07 6.44
CA PHE A 417 -17.42 14.19 5.00
C PHE A 417 -17.87 15.58 4.52
N LYS A 418 -19.02 16.06 5.02
CA LYS A 418 -19.49 17.43 4.75
C LYS A 418 -18.53 18.50 5.28
N ALA A 419 -18.02 18.33 6.51
CA ALA A 419 -17.07 19.26 7.11
C ALA A 419 -15.74 19.34 6.32
N ALA A 420 -15.26 18.21 5.80
CA ALA A 420 -14.10 18.17 4.92
C ALA A 420 -14.35 18.92 3.61
N ALA A 421 -15.57 18.88 3.08
CA ALA A 421 -15.95 19.65 1.90
C ALA A 421 -15.94 21.17 2.14
N GLU A 422 -16.50 21.65 3.24
CA GLU A 422 -16.46 23.07 3.59
C GLU A 422 -15.03 23.58 3.80
N ARG A 423 -14.15 22.75 4.38
CA ARG A 423 -12.75 23.10 4.58
C ARG A 423 -12.00 23.32 3.26
N LEU A 424 -12.23 22.48 2.25
CA LEU A 424 -11.60 22.66 0.95
C LEU A 424 -12.05 23.97 0.30
N LYS A 425 -13.32 24.37 0.44
CA LYS A 425 -13.82 25.67 -0.06
C LYS A 425 -13.11 26.87 0.55
N ALA A 426 -12.71 26.77 1.82
CA ALA A 426 -12.10 27.86 2.56
C ALA A 426 -10.61 28.08 2.24
N LYS A 427 -9.97 27.17 1.49
CA LYS A 427 -8.56 27.29 1.08
C LYS A 427 -8.49 27.78 -0.38
N PRO A 428 -8.19 29.07 -0.64
CA PRO A 428 -7.98 29.57 -2.00
C PRO A 428 -6.62 29.14 -2.60
N GLU A 429 -5.73 28.56 -1.80
CA GLU A 429 -4.45 28.04 -2.30
C GLU A 429 -4.62 26.64 -2.86
N HIS A 430 -4.14 26.43 -4.10
CA HIS A 430 -4.17 25.15 -4.81
C HIS A 430 -3.35 24.03 -4.14
N THR A 431 -2.59 24.35 -3.08
CA THR A 431 -1.78 23.39 -2.33
C THR A 431 -2.69 22.62 -1.36
N PHE A 432 -2.83 21.30 -1.56
CA PHE A 432 -3.60 20.49 -0.61
C PHE A 432 -2.76 20.11 0.62
N VAL A 433 -1.45 19.91 0.44
CA VAL A 433 -0.52 19.56 1.51
C VAL A 433 0.89 20.09 1.23
N GLN A 434 1.64 20.40 2.30
CA GLN A 434 3.03 20.79 2.23
C GLN A 434 3.87 19.89 3.14
N VAL A 435 4.93 19.30 2.59
CA VAL A 435 5.90 18.48 3.34
C VAL A 435 7.29 19.06 3.14
N GLY A 436 7.89 19.55 4.23
CA GLY A 436 9.14 20.31 4.15
C GLY A 436 8.98 21.58 3.31
N SER A 437 9.79 21.72 2.27
CA SER A 437 9.71 22.84 1.31
C SER A 437 8.84 22.55 0.09
N ILE A 438 8.34 21.32 -0.08
CA ILE A 438 7.59 20.91 -1.27
C ILE A 438 6.10 21.10 -0.98
N LYS A 439 5.43 21.82 -1.89
CA LYS A 439 3.97 21.94 -1.91
C LYS A 439 3.43 20.96 -2.93
N TYR A 440 2.39 20.22 -2.56
CA TYR A 440 1.72 19.31 -3.47
C TYR A 440 0.36 19.86 -3.86
N HIS A 441 0.05 19.74 -5.15
CA HIS A 441 -1.24 20.08 -5.72
C HIS A 441 -2.04 18.81 -6.01
N PRO A 442 -3.37 18.81 -5.85
CA PRO A 442 -4.16 17.64 -6.21
C PRO A 442 -4.21 17.51 -7.73
N ALA A 443 -3.94 16.33 -8.29
CA ALA A 443 -3.96 16.11 -9.74
C ALA A 443 -5.35 16.36 -10.35
N SER A 444 -6.41 16.10 -9.58
CA SER A 444 -7.79 16.44 -9.92
C SER A 444 -7.99 17.93 -10.21
N PHE A 445 -7.13 18.82 -9.71
CA PHE A 445 -7.21 20.25 -10.02
C PHE A 445 -6.89 20.58 -11.49
N ARG A 446 -6.11 19.74 -12.20
CA ARG A 446 -5.97 19.90 -13.66
C ARG A 446 -7.30 19.66 -14.39
N LEU A 447 -8.28 19.05 -13.72
CA LEU A 447 -9.57 18.65 -14.26
C LEU A 447 -10.72 19.57 -13.80
N SER A 448 -10.47 20.45 -12.82
CA SER A 448 -11.47 21.14 -11.99
C SER A 448 -11.95 22.52 -12.48
N GLU A 449 -11.75 22.91 -13.74
CA GLU A 449 -12.22 24.25 -14.18
C GLU A 449 -13.76 24.40 -14.15
N TYR A 450 -14.51 23.31 -14.01
CA TYR A 450 -15.97 23.33 -13.92
C TYR A 450 -16.46 22.18 -13.04
N ARG A 451 -17.08 22.46 -11.89
CA ARG A 451 -18.34 21.85 -11.37
C ARG A 451 -18.51 22.07 -9.87
N ASP A 452 -19.71 21.74 -9.38
CA ASP A 452 -20.11 21.82 -7.97
C ASP A 452 -19.42 20.71 -7.14
N GLU A 453 -18.08 20.75 -7.04
CA GLU A 453 -17.20 19.88 -6.24
C GLU A 453 -17.52 19.90 -4.72
N ARG A 454 -18.56 20.66 -4.35
CA ARG A 454 -18.93 21.02 -2.97
C ARG A 454 -19.45 19.84 -2.15
N GLN A 455 -19.59 18.66 -2.76
CA GLN A 455 -20.03 17.41 -2.13
C GLN A 455 -19.02 16.26 -2.26
N GLY A 456 -17.82 16.50 -2.84
CA GLY A 456 -16.87 15.41 -3.12
C GLY A 456 -17.36 14.47 -4.23
N GLY A 457 -16.51 13.53 -4.62
CA GLY A 457 -16.78 12.63 -5.73
C GLY A 457 -15.52 11.98 -6.25
N VAL A 458 -15.58 11.52 -7.50
CA VAL A 458 -14.53 10.77 -8.16
C VAL A 458 -14.39 11.26 -9.59
N TRP A 459 -13.14 11.33 -10.08
CA TRP A 459 -12.83 11.59 -11.48
C TRP A 459 -12.65 10.29 -12.23
N THR A 460 -13.10 10.18 -13.48
CA THR A 460 -12.67 9.08 -14.37
C THR A 460 -11.30 9.40 -14.97
N SER A 461 -10.61 8.39 -15.51
CA SER A 461 -9.38 8.57 -16.28
C SER A 461 -9.55 9.42 -17.55
N THR A 462 -10.78 9.58 -18.04
CA THR A 462 -11.14 10.46 -19.18
C THR A 462 -11.55 11.87 -18.74
N ASN A 463 -11.39 12.20 -17.46
CA ASN A 463 -11.68 13.49 -16.85
C ASN A 463 -13.18 13.81 -16.74
N GLU A 464 -14.02 12.79 -16.61
CA GLU A 464 -15.42 12.96 -16.24
C GLU A 464 -15.57 13.00 -14.72
N TRP A 465 -16.35 13.95 -14.21
CA TRP A 465 -16.66 14.06 -12.79
C TRP A 465 -17.94 13.29 -12.45
N MET A 466 -17.85 12.43 -11.43
CA MET A 466 -18.97 11.72 -10.83
C MET A 466 -19.17 12.16 -9.38
N PRO A 467 -20.30 12.76 -9.01
CA PRO A 467 -20.64 13.11 -7.64
C PRO A 467 -20.61 11.88 -6.71
N PHE A 468 -20.21 12.07 -5.46
CA PHE A 468 -20.14 10.98 -4.48
C PHE A 468 -21.48 10.24 -4.33
N ASP A 469 -22.61 10.95 -4.26
CA ASP A 469 -23.92 10.34 -4.09
C ASP A 469 -24.33 9.49 -5.31
N ASP A 470 -23.87 9.83 -6.52
CA ASP A 470 -24.13 9.03 -7.73
C ASP A 470 -23.33 7.72 -7.75
N VAL A 471 -22.17 7.71 -7.09
CA VAL A 471 -21.26 6.55 -7.03
C VAL A 471 -21.56 5.68 -5.80
N CYS A 472 -21.91 6.31 -4.68
CA CYS A 472 -21.93 5.68 -3.36
C CYS A 472 -23.26 5.81 -2.60
N GLY A 473 -24.25 6.52 -3.14
CA GLY A 473 -25.52 6.79 -2.44
C GLY A 473 -26.34 5.53 -2.10
N ASP A 474 -26.19 4.46 -2.88
CA ASP A 474 -26.85 3.17 -2.63
C ASP A 474 -26.19 2.37 -1.49
N PHE A 475 -25.05 2.82 -0.95
CA PHE A 475 -24.27 2.13 0.09
C PHE A 475 -24.27 2.86 1.45
N ASP A 476 -25.20 3.80 1.69
CA ASP A 476 -25.28 4.58 2.94
C ASP A 476 -25.26 3.67 4.19
N ASP A 477 -25.97 2.54 4.18
CA ASP A 477 -26.02 1.58 5.30
C ASP A 477 -24.64 0.93 5.58
N ALA A 478 -23.84 0.67 4.54
CA ALA A 478 -22.50 0.08 4.68
C ALA A 478 -21.46 1.10 5.16
N LEU A 479 -21.67 2.39 4.84
CA LEU A 479 -20.79 3.49 5.21
C LEU A 479 -21.05 4.00 6.63
N TYR A 480 -22.32 4.02 7.04
CA TYR A 480 -22.78 4.58 8.31
C TYR A 480 -23.62 3.56 9.12
N PRO A 481 -23.09 2.35 9.37
CA PRO A 481 -23.84 1.34 10.11
C PRO A 481 -24.12 1.80 11.55
N GLU A 482 -25.24 1.36 12.09
CA GLU A 482 -25.57 1.59 13.50
C GLU A 482 -24.77 0.62 14.38
N TYR A 483 -23.71 1.12 15.01
CA TYR A 483 -23.00 0.36 16.03
C TYR A 483 -23.72 0.48 17.37
N ASP A 484 -24.09 -0.66 17.95
CA ASP A 484 -24.49 -0.70 19.36
C ASP A 484 -23.35 -0.18 20.23
N LYS A 485 -23.68 0.65 21.22
CA LYS A 485 -22.74 1.44 22.06
C LYS A 485 -21.73 0.62 22.90
N GLY A 486 -21.62 -0.69 22.68
CA GLY A 486 -20.71 -1.61 23.38
C GLY A 486 -19.60 -2.23 22.54
N TRP A 487 -19.52 -1.96 21.23
CA TRP A 487 -18.56 -2.63 20.33
C TRP A 487 -17.08 -2.25 20.53
N PHE A 488 -16.78 -1.18 21.28
CA PHE A 488 -15.41 -0.76 21.53
C PHE A 488 -14.63 -1.68 22.50
N ASP A 489 -15.29 -2.71 23.09
CA ASP A 489 -14.71 -3.58 24.14
C ASP A 489 -14.49 -5.06 23.73
N VAL A 490 -14.77 -5.47 22.48
CA VAL A 490 -14.63 -6.89 22.08
C VAL A 490 -13.27 -7.17 21.42
N GLY A 491 -12.52 -8.11 22.02
CA GLY A 491 -11.30 -8.69 21.45
C GLY A 491 -11.58 -9.53 20.20
N PHE A 492 -10.51 -9.91 19.50
CA PHE A 492 -10.58 -10.73 18.29
C PHE A 492 -11.30 -12.06 18.54
N PRO A 493 -12.21 -12.50 17.64
CA PRO A 493 -12.59 -13.91 17.59
C PRO A 493 -11.38 -14.70 17.06
N THR A 494 -10.81 -15.56 17.89
CA THR A 494 -9.84 -16.57 17.46
C THR A 494 -10.58 -17.88 17.21
N ASP A 495 -10.52 -18.34 15.95
CA ASP A 495 -10.72 -19.69 15.43
C ASP A 495 -11.95 -20.53 15.85
N GLU A 496 -12.83 -20.76 14.88
CA GLU A 496 -13.39 -22.09 14.58
C GLU A 496 -13.24 -22.30 13.06
N LEU A 497 -12.11 -22.90 12.67
CA LEU A 497 -11.99 -23.57 11.37
C LEU A 497 -12.63 -24.95 11.55
N ASP A 498 -13.90 -25.07 11.15
CA ASP A 498 -14.59 -26.35 11.10
C ASP A 498 -13.89 -27.28 10.10
N GLU A 499 -13.27 -28.34 10.63
CA GLU A 499 -12.97 -29.57 9.92
C GLU A 499 -14.29 -30.26 9.55
N SER A 500 -14.81 -30.02 8.35
CA SER A 500 -15.86 -30.88 7.79
C SER A 500 -15.23 -31.99 6.95
N SER A 501 -14.88 -33.11 7.60
CA SER A 501 -14.70 -34.39 6.94
C SER A 501 -16.05 -34.95 6.54
N ASP A 502 -16.22 -35.28 5.27
CA ASP A 502 -17.37 -35.99 4.72
C ASP A 502 -17.60 -37.33 5.44
N ALA A 503 -18.84 -37.55 5.88
CA ALA A 503 -19.39 -38.88 6.12
C ALA A 503 -20.86 -38.90 5.73
N ASP A 504 -21.07 -39.08 4.42
CA ASP A 504 -22.34 -39.38 3.81
C ASP A 504 -22.74 -40.83 4.15
N LYS A 505 -23.74 -41.03 5.02
CA LYS A 505 -24.56 -42.26 5.09
C LYS A 505 -26.00 -41.94 5.49
N ASP A 506 -26.78 -41.71 4.46
CA ASP A 506 -28.23 -41.85 4.38
C ASP A 506 -28.75 -43.19 4.95
N LYS A 507 -29.72 -43.13 5.88
CA LYS A 507 -31.04 -43.81 5.79
C LYS A 507 -31.81 -43.85 7.11
N GLY A 508 -33.06 -43.38 7.05
CA GLY A 508 -34.19 -44.17 7.53
C GLY A 508 -34.98 -43.60 8.73
N ASP A 509 -36.18 -43.12 8.42
CA ASP A 509 -37.31 -42.80 9.31
C ASP A 509 -37.52 -43.81 10.46
N ASP A 510 -37.83 -43.32 11.68
CA ASP A 510 -39.19 -43.43 12.25
C ASP A 510 -39.37 -42.72 13.62
N LYS A 511 -40.50 -42.01 13.68
CA LYS A 511 -41.38 -41.58 14.78
C LYS A 511 -41.04 -41.83 16.28
N LYS A 512 -41.33 -40.75 17.02
CA LYS A 512 -42.22 -40.58 18.20
C LYS A 512 -41.71 -40.83 19.64
N GLU A 513 -41.99 -39.77 20.42
CA GLU A 513 -42.61 -39.70 21.75
C GLU A 513 -41.76 -39.93 23.02
N ASP A 514 -41.84 -38.88 23.85
CA ASP A 514 -41.98 -38.83 25.31
C ASP A 514 -40.78 -39.12 26.23
N GLY A 515 -40.56 -38.15 27.13
CA GLY A 515 -40.58 -38.44 28.57
C GLY A 515 -39.26 -38.32 29.34
N ASP A 516 -39.20 -37.26 30.15
CA ASP A 516 -38.77 -37.21 31.55
C ASP A 516 -37.38 -37.71 32.00
N ASP A 517 -36.73 -36.75 32.69
CA ASP A 517 -36.18 -36.85 34.05
C ASP A 517 -34.84 -37.53 34.36
N GLN A 518 -34.07 -36.72 35.10
CA GLN A 518 -33.20 -37.02 36.24
C GLN A 518 -31.83 -37.67 35.96
N GLU A 519 -30.71 -37.00 36.27
CA GLU A 519 -30.13 -36.64 37.60
C GLU A 519 -29.14 -37.71 38.09
N ASN A 520 -28.07 -37.22 38.72
CA ASN A 520 -26.93 -37.89 39.39
C ASN A 520 -25.70 -38.18 38.53
N GLN A 521 -24.56 -37.50 38.74
CA GLN A 521 -23.70 -37.40 39.95
C GLN A 521 -22.70 -38.55 40.11
N ASP A 522 -21.48 -38.11 40.42
CA ASP A 522 -20.43 -38.77 41.20
C ASP A 522 -19.60 -39.82 40.45
N GLU A 523 -18.29 -39.95 40.63
CA GLU A 523 -17.28 -39.32 41.48
C GLU A 523 -15.93 -39.89 40.97
N GLN A 524 -14.87 -39.09 40.90
CA GLN A 524 -13.66 -39.24 41.75
C GLN A 524 -12.76 -40.45 41.41
N SER A 525 -11.52 -40.18 41.04
CA SER A 525 -10.37 -40.41 41.93
C SER A 525 -9.06 -40.16 41.20
N ASP A 526 -8.27 -39.26 41.80
CA ASP A 526 -6.84 -39.12 41.61
C ASP A 526 -6.11 -40.45 41.88
N ASP A 527 -4.96 -40.64 41.24
CA ASP A 527 -3.79 -41.10 41.97
C ASP A 527 -2.49 -40.75 41.24
N GLU A 528 -1.60 -40.24 42.06
CA GLU A 528 -0.27 -39.74 41.84
C GLU A 528 0.77 -40.83 41.50
N GLU A 529 1.82 -40.37 40.83
CA GLU A 529 3.24 -40.50 41.23
C GLU A 529 4.22 -41.32 40.36
N GLN A 530 5.31 -40.59 40.07
CA GLN A 530 6.73 -40.97 40.05
C GLN A 530 7.34 -41.67 38.82
N HIS A 531 8.12 -40.84 38.12
CA HIS A 531 9.57 -40.98 37.85
C HIS A 531 10.14 -42.36 37.47
N VAL A 532 10.92 -42.38 36.39
CA VAL A 532 12.39 -42.59 36.43
C VAL A 532 12.98 -42.42 35.02
N ASP A 533 14.10 -41.70 34.97
CA ASP A 533 14.96 -41.43 33.81
C ASP A 533 15.60 -42.69 33.21
N GLY A 534 15.96 -42.62 31.92
CA GLY A 534 16.77 -43.64 31.24
C GLY A 534 17.29 -43.17 29.88
N GLU A 535 18.48 -42.58 29.88
CA GLU A 535 19.29 -42.18 28.73
C GLU A 535 19.74 -43.33 27.81
N ILE A 536 19.57 -43.14 26.48
CA ILE A 536 20.55 -43.29 25.35
C ILE A 536 21.19 -44.69 25.11
N PRO A 537 21.87 -45.06 23.98
CA PRO A 537 21.87 -44.67 22.54
C PRO A 537 21.62 -45.87 21.60
N GLY A 538 21.60 -45.66 20.27
CA GLY A 538 22.07 -46.72 19.36
C GLY A 538 21.68 -46.62 17.90
N ASP A 539 22.50 -45.89 17.16
CA ASP A 539 22.71 -45.89 15.70
C ASP A 539 22.56 -47.26 15.01
N PHE A 540 21.86 -47.30 13.87
CA PHE A 540 22.04 -48.30 12.80
C PHE A 540 21.67 -47.69 11.45
N GLY A 541 22.66 -47.59 10.57
CA GLY A 541 22.48 -47.19 9.18
C GLY A 541 22.15 -48.33 8.22
N LEU A 542 21.83 -47.86 7.00
CA LEU A 542 21.95 -48.49 5.67
C LEU A 542 20.74 -49.20 5.05
N ALA A 543 20.25 -48.53 4.01
CA ALA A 543 20.12 -49.00 2.62
C ALA A 543 18.72 -49.41 2.09
N ALA A 544 18.30 -48.61 1.11
CA ALA A 544 17.70 -48.95 -0.19
C ALA A 544 16.41 -49.80 -0.23
N GLY A 545 15.34 -49.17 -0.75
CA GLY A 545 14.13 -49.82 -1.24
C GLY A 545 13.37 -48.89 -2.19
N GLU A 546 12.91 -49.46 -3.29
CA GLU A 546 12.36 -48.86 -4.52
C GLU A 546 11.04 -48.04 -4.40
N LYS A 547 10.73 -47.31 -5.49
CA LYS A 547 9.49 -46.56 -5.80
C LYS A 547 8.20 -47.41 -5.71
N PRO A 548 7.00 -46.76 -5.60
CA PRO A 548 6.15 -46.39 -6.77
C PRO A 548 5.66 -44.91 -6.67
N GLU A 549 5.55 -44.13 -7.75
CA GLU A 549 4.48 -44.01 -8.77
C GLU A 549 3.13 -43.44 -8.26
N ASP A 550 2.81 -42.26 -8.81
CA ASP A 550 1.53 -41.63 -9.11
C ASP A 550 0.49 -41.35 -7.99
N GLU A 551 0.42 -40.08 -7.57
CA GLU A 551 -0.83 -39.46 -7.11
C GLU A 551 -1.08 -38.17 -7.91
N GLN A 552 -2.21 -38.17 -8.61
CA GLN A 552 -2.79 -37.02 -9.29
C GLN A 552 -3.44 -36.11 -8.23
N GLU A 553 -3.01 -34.85 -8.15
CA GLU A 553 -3.69 -33.84 -7.33
C GLU A 553 -5.02 -33.45 -7.98
N GLU A 554 -6.11 -33.68 -7.24
CA GLU A 554 -7.45 -33.25 -7.59
C GLU A 554 -7.61 -31.74 -7.42
N ALA A 555 -8.07 -31.09 -8.49
CA ALA A 555 -8.47 -29.69 -8.50
C ALA A 555 -9.83 -29.50 -7.79
N PHE A 556 -9.90 -28.60 -6.82
CA PHE A 556 -11.15 -28.18 -6.16
C PHE A 556 -12.01 -27.32 -7.11
N PRO A 557 -13.31 -27.64 -7.32
CA PRO A 557 -14.18 -26.85 -8.19
C PRO A 557 -14.87 -25.72 -7.41
N PHE A 558 -14.50 -24.47 -7.71
CA PHE A 558 -15.19 -23.27 -7.25
C PHE A 558 -16.12 -22.76 -8.38
N ALA A 559 -17.28 -23.39 -8.58
CA ALA A 559 -18.14 -23.03 -9.73
C ALA A 559 -19.66 -23.09 -9.52
N GLU A 560 -20.20 -23.34 -8.31
CA GLU A 560 -21.66 -23.55 -8.18
C GLU A 560 -22.43 -22.56 -7.28
N THR A 561 -21.82 -21.49 -6.76
CA THR A 561 -22.51 -20.58 -5.82
C THR A 561 -23.07 -19.29 -6.45
N VAL A 562 -22.85 -19.03 -7.74
CA VAL A 562 -23.14 -17.71 -8.35
C VAL A 562 -24.51 -17.62 -9.03
N GLU A 563 -25.07 -18.72 -9.55
CA GLU A 563 -26.42 -18.68 -10.17
C GLU A 563 -27.54 -18.39 -9.15
N THR A 564 -27.36 -18.78 -7.89
CA THR A 564 -28.39 -18.61 -6.86
C THR A 564 -28.54 -17.16 -6.38
N ILE A 565 -27.48 -16.34 -6.51
CA ILE A 565 -27.48 -14.94 -6.04
C ILE A 565 -28.12 -14.02 -7.08
N VAL A 566 -27.87 -14.26 -8.38
CA VAL A 566 -28.44 -13.48 -9.49
C VAL A 566 -29.96 -13.69 -9.61
N GLU A 567 -30.46 -14.91 -9.42
CA GLU A 567 -31.92 -15.18 -9.43
C GLU A 567 -32.65 -14.56 -8.23
N SER A 568 -32.00 -14.43 -7.07
CA SER A 568 -32.59 -13.81 -5.88
C SER A 568 -32.72 -12.28 -6.03
N GLY A 569 -31.78 -11.65 -6.73
CA GLY A 569 -31.77 -10.22 -7.04
C GLY A 569 -32.87 -9.82 -8.03
N GLU A 570 -33.08 -10.61 -9.09
CA GLU A 570 -34.14 -10.35 -10.07
C GLU A 570 -35.55 -10.60 -9.51
N LYS A 571 -35.74 -11.60 -8.62
CA LYS A 571 -37.02 -11.83 -7.92
C LYS A 571 -37.37 -10.68 -6.95
N ARG A 572 -36.39 -10.05 -6.30
CA ARG A 572 -36.61 -8.84 -5.46
C ARG A 572 -36.95 -7.59 -6.30
N ARG A 573 -36.36 -7.44 -7.49
CA ARG A 573 -36.64 -6.32 -8.41
C ARG A 573 -38.05 -6.40 -9.04
N ARG A 574 -38.57 -7.61 -9.29
CA ARG A 574 -39.97 -7.80 -9.77
C ARG A 574 -41.03 -7.58 -8.69
N ARG A 575 -40.76 -7.88 -7.41
CA ARG A 575 -41.74 -7.67 -6.32
C ARG A 575 -41.95 -6.19 -5.94
N ARG A 576 -40.98 -5.30 -6.18
CA ARG A 576 -41.14 -3.84 -5.90
C ARG A 576 -41.84 -3.05 -7.01
N ARG A 577 -42.00 -3.61 -8.22
CA ARG A 577 -42.76 -2.97 -9.32
C ARG A 577 -44.27 -3.24 -9.29
N SER A 578 -44.78 -4.11 -8.40
CA SER A 578 -46.20 -4.48 -8.33
C SER A 578 -46.97 -3.94 -7.12
N SER A 579 -46.36 -3.13 -6.25
CA SER A 579 -46.98 -2.60 -5.03
C SER A 579 -47.11 -1.08 -5.03
N GLY A 580 -47.54 -0.51 -6.16
CA GLY A 580 -47.71 0.94 -6.32
C GLY A 580 -48.81 1.29 -7.31
N ILE A 581 -50.00 0.70 -7.15
CA ILE A 581 -51.27 1.22 -7.64
C ILE A 581 -52.35 0.85 -6.62
N VAL A 582 -53.18 1.86 -6.29
CA VAL A 582 -54.21 2.00 -5.24
C VAL A 582 -53.68 2.45 -3.88
#